data_AF-A0A6A4PR41-F1
#
_entry.id   AF-A0A6A4PR41-F1
#
_cell.length_a   1.000
_cell.length_b   1.000
_cell.length_c   1.000
_cell.angle_alpha   90.00
_cell.angle_beta   90.00
_cell.angle_gamma   90.00
#
_symmetry.space_group_name_H-M   'P 1'
#
loop_
_entity.id
_entity.type
_entity.pdbx_description
1 polymer ?
#
loop_
_entity_poly.entity_id
_entity_poly.type
_entity_poly.pdbx_seq_one_letter_code
_entity_poly.pdbx_strand_id
1 'polypeptide(L)'
;MLLMEMATRRKNLNAFAEDSNQIYFPFWVYGQLQDGHTPQIENDTEEEMKLATRMMLVALWCIQTRPSDRPSMLKVLEMLEQDQDIQLPPKPYLYPQDTTSEEEEVIDNISSTSDISISESKEST
;
A
#
# COMPACT_ATOMS: atom_id res chain seq x y z
N MET A 1 -9.55 5.22 2.93
CA MET A 1 -9.35 3.82 3.34
C MET A 1 -10.65 3.01 3.50
N LEU A 2 -11.85 3.62 3.44
CA LEU A 2 -13.13 2.88 3.58
C LEU A 2 -13.32 1.75 2.54
N LEU A 3 -13.01 1.99 1.26
CA LEU A 3 -13.14 0.96 0.21
C LEU A 3 -12.30 -0.29 0.50
N MET A 4 -11.07 -0.11 0.97
CA MET A 4 -10.18 -1.20 1.40
C MET A 4 -10.74 -1.97 2.61
N GLU A 5 -11.35 -1.25 3.54
CA GLU A 5 -12.00 -1.81 4.74
C GLU A 5 -13.20 -2.69 4.36
N MET A 6 -14.04 -2.21 3.44
CA MET A 6 -15.19 -2.95 2.93
C MET A 6 -14.73 -4.16 2.09
N ALA A 7 -13.72 -3.99 1.25
CA ALA A 7 -13.18 -5.03 0.38
C ALA A 7 -12.47 -6.15 1.13
N THR A 8 -11.86 -5.87 2.28
CA THR A 8 -11.21 -6.90 3.12
C THR A 8 -12.09 -7.46 4.22
N ARG A 9 -13.21 -6.79 4.53
CA ARG A 9 -14.03 -7.03 5.72
C ARG A 9 -13.21 -7.02 7.03
N ARG A 10 -12.02 -6.39 7.00
CA ARG A 10 -11.10 -6.20 8.14
C ARG A 10 -10.95 -4.70 8.39
N LYS A 11 -10.73 -4.30 9.64
CA LYS A 11 -10.41 -2.91 9.99
C LYS A 11 -8.97 -2.62 9.54
N ASN A 12 -8.70 -1.46 8.93
CA ASN A 12 -7.39 -1.10 8.34
C ASN A 12 -6.22 -0.96 9.36
N LEU A 13 -6.47 -1.17 10.66
CA LEU A 13 -5.46 -1.09 11.71
C LEU A 13 -5.37 -2.45 12.41
N ASN A 14 -4.34 -3.22 12.09
CA ASN A 14 -3.92 -4.32 12.93
C ASN A 14 -2.72 -3.86 13.77
N ALA A 15 -3.00 -3.21 14.90
CA ALA A 15 -1.98 -2.72 15.84
C ALA A 15 -1.12 -3.84 16.47
N PHE A 16 -1.37 -5.10 16.10
CA PHE A 16 -0.76 -6.32 16.63
C PHE A 16 -0.21 -7.25 15.53
N ALA A 17 -0.02 -6.75 14.30
CA ALA A 17 0.65 -7.54 13.27
C ALA A 17 2.11 -7.81 13.67
N GLU A 18 2.50 -9.09 13.75
CA GLU A 18 3.84 -9.52 14.19
C GLU A 18 4.96 -9.07 13.23
N ASP A 19 4.63 -8.87 11.95
CA ASP A 19 5.56 -8.40 10.93
C ASP A 19 5.45 -6.89 10.71
N SER A 20 6.58 -6.20 10.87
CA SER A 20 6.77 -4.80 10.53
C SER A 20 6.54 -4.50 9.02
N ASN A 21 6.47 -5.50 8.15
CA ASN A 21 6.06 -5.28 6.76
C ASN A 21 4.55 -5.03 6.58
N GLN A 22 3.72 -5.22 7.62
CA GLN A 22 2.31 -4.77 7.63
C GLN A 22 2.14 -3.30 8.03
N ILE A 23 3.23 -2.54 8.22
CA ILE A 23 3.22 -1.14 8.70
C ILE A 23 2.45 -0.16 7.78
N TYR A 24 2.21 -0.52 6.50
CA TYR A 24 1.32 0.28 5.63
C TYR A 24 0.45 -0.60 4.74
N PHE A 25 -0.80 -0.80 5.18
CA PHE A 25 -1.79 -1.65 4.51
C PHE A 25 -1.91 -1.41 2.99
N PRO A 26 -1.90 -0.16 2.45
CA PRO A 26 -1.96 0.04 1.01
C PRO A 26 -0.75 -0.48 0.22
N PHE A 27 0.45 -0.44 0.79
CA PHE A 27 1.65 -0.94 0.12
C PHE A 27 1.62 -2.47 0.02
N TRP A 28 1.17 -3.14 1.09
CA TRP A 28 0.98 -4.58 1.08
C TRP A 28 -0.07 -4.99 0.04
N VAL A 29 -1.23 -4.33 0.01
CA VAL A 29 -2.28 -4.59 -1.00
C VAL A 29 -1.75 -4.38 -2.43
N TYR A 30 -0.93 -3.36 -2.65
CA TYR A 30 -0.31 -3.11 -3.94
C TYR A 30 0.56 -4.30 -4.39
N GLY A 31 1.43 -4.81 -3.51
CA GLY A 31 2.29 -5.97 -3.82
C GLY A 31 1.47 -7.22 -4.16
N GLN A 32 0.44 -7.51 -3.36
CA GLN A 32 -0.46 -8.63 -3.63
C GLN A 32 -1.08 -8.55 -5.03
N LEU A 33 -1.63 -7.39 -5.39
CA LEU A 33 -2.26 -7.19 -6.70
C LEU A 33 -1.24 -7.20 -7.86
N GLN A 34 -0.04 -6.68 -7.64
CA GLN A 34 1.06 -6.72 -8.62
C GLN A 34 1.47 -8.16 -8.95
N ASP A 35 1.50 -9.02 -7.94
CA ASP A 35 1.82 -10.45 -8.10
C ASP A 35 0.63 -11.29 -8.59
N GLY A 36 -0.50 -10.66 -8.91
CA GLY A 36 -1.71 -11.32 -9.41
C GLY A 36 -2.53 -12.02 -8.32
N HIS A 37 -2.22 -11.80 -7.04
CA HIS A 37 -3.01 -12.34 -5.94
C HIS A 37 -4.28 -11.52 -5.76
N THR A 38 -5.42 -12.20 -5.85
CA THR A 38 -6.71 -11.62 -5.44
C THR A 38 -6.85 -11.73 -3.92
N PRO A 39 -7.52 -10.77 -3.27
CA PRO A 39 -7.85 -10.89 -1.87
C PRO A 39 -8.75 -12.11 -1.66
N GLN A 40 -8.20 -13.17 -1.06
CA GLN A 40 -9.00 -14.31 -0.62
C GLN A 40 -9.69 -13.96 0.68
N ILE A 41 -11.01 -13.84 0.61
CA ILE A 41 -11.89 -13.89 1.77
C ILE A 41 -12.54 -15.27 1.76
N GLU A 42 -12.42 -15.95 2.88
CA GLU A 42 -13.00 -17.28 3.07
C GLU A 42 -14.52 -17.22 2.83
N ASN A 43 -15.04 -18.13 1.99
CA ASN A 43 -16.45 -18.25 1.59
C ASN A 43 -16.99 -17.23 0.56
N ASP A 44 -16.14 -16.44 -0.10
CA ASP A 44 -16.61 -15.52 -1.15
C ASP A 44 -16.80 -16.22 -2.51
N THR A 45 -17.80 -15.76 -3.26
CA THR A 45 -18.03 -16.14 -4.66
C THR A 45 -17.01 -15.50 -5.59
N GLU A 46 -16.86 -16.03 -6.82
CA GLU A 46 -15.96 -15.45 -7.82
C GLU A 46 -16.32 -13.98 -8.14
N GLU A 47 -17.61 -13.65 -8.15
CA GLU A 47 -18.07 -12.26 -8.38
C GLU A 47 -17.72 -11.33 -7.22
N GLU A 48 -17.85 -11.80 -5.98
CA GLU A 48 -17.42 -11.04 -4.79
C GLU A 48 -15.90 -10.82 -4.78
N MET A 49 -15.12 -11.82 -5.18
CA MET A 49 -13.66 -11.68 -5.31
C MET A 49 -13.28 -10.66 -6.40
N LYS A 50 -13.98 -10.67 -7.54
CA LYS A 50 -13.80 -9.67 -8.61
C LYS A 50 -14.15 -8.27 -8.12
N LEU A 51 -15.27 -8.12 -7.41
CA LEU A 51 -15.67 -6.84 -6.83
C LEU A 51 -14.67 -6.34 -5.79
N ALA A 52 -14.21 -7.22 -4.89
CA ALA A 52 -13.20 -6.87 -3.88
C ALA A 52 -11.90 -6.39 -4.53
N THR A 53 -11.43 -7.10 -5.57
CA THR A 53 -10.24 -6.71 -6.35
C THR A 53 -10.42 -5.34 -6.98
N ARG A 54 -11.58 -5.10 -7.62
CA ARG A 54 -11.94 -3.80 -8.20
C ARG A 54 -11.95 -2.69 -7.14
N MET A 55 -12.56 -2.92 -5.99
CA MET A 55 -12.59 -1.96 -4.88
C MET A 55 -11.18 -1.63 -4.36
N MET A 56 -10.26 -2.62 -4.31
CA MET A 56 -8.87 -2.38 -3.93
C MET A 56 -8.13 -1.53 -4.95
N LEU A 57 -8.28 -1.80 -6.24
CA LEU A 57 -7.66 -1.02 -7.32
C LEU A 57 -8.15 0.44 -7.29
N VAL A 58 -9.46 0.65 -7.17
CA VAL A 58 -10.06 1.99 -7.05
C VAL A 58 -9.53 2.70 -5.79
N ALA A 59 -9.45 1.99 -4.66
CA ALA A 59 -8.92 2.58 -3.44
C ALA A 59 -7.45 3.02 -3.59
N LEU A 60 -6.62 2.23 -4.28
CA LEU A 60 -5.23 2.58 -4.56
C LEU A 60 -5.10 3.82 -5.48
N TRP A 61 -6.00 3.98 -6.45
CA TRP A 61 -6.09 5.21 -7.26
C TRP A 61 -6.51 6.43 -6.41
N CYS A 62 -7.42 6.27 -5.46
CA CYS A 62 -7.90 7.36 -4.62
C CYS A 62 -6.88 7.90 -3.61
N ILE A 63 -5.92 7.07 -3.17
CA ILE A 63 -4.93 7.44 -2.15
C ILE A 63 -3.61 7.95 -2.74
N GLN A 64 -3.53 8.14 -4.06
CA GLN A 64 -2.30 8.60 -4.72
C GLN A 64 -1.76 9.88 -4.08
N THR A 65 -0.45 9.96 -3.91
CA THR A 65 0.19 11.06 -3.20
C THR A 65 0.02 12.38 -3.96
N ARG A 66 0.12 12.34 -5.30
CA ARG A 66 -0.16 13.47 -6.18
C ARG A 66 -1.67 13.64 -6.36
N PRO A 67 -2.25 14.82 -6.04
CA PRO A 67 -3.68 15.06 -6.21
C PRO A 67 -4.18 14.95 -7.65
N SER A 68 -3.32 15.26 -8.63
CA SER A 68 -3.62 15.15 -10.07
C SER A 68 -3.92 13.74 -10.53
N ASP A 69 -3.36 12.75 -9.83
CA ASP A 69 -3.47 11.34 -10.22
C ASP A 69 -4.70 10.68 -9.58
N ARG A 70 -5.37 11.39 -8.65
CA ARG A 70 -6.58 10.90 -8.02
C ARG A 70 -7.76 11.05 -8.97
N PRO A 71 -8.56 10.00 -9.18
CA PRO A 71 -9.78 10.11 -9.98
C PRO A 71 -10.80 11.03 -9.31
N SER A 72 -11.62 11.68 -10.13
CA SER A 72 -12.81 12.38 -9.63
C SER A 72 -13.81 11.38 -9.04
N MET A 73 -14.69 11.84 -8.15
CA MET A 73 -15.75 10.98 -7.60
C MET A 73 -16.66 10.37 -8.67
N LEU A 74 -16.92 11.10 -9.76
CA LEU A 74 -17.64 10.56 -10.92
C LEU A 74 -16.89 9.38 -11.53
N LYS A 75 -15.57 9.53 -11.72
CA LYS A 75 -14.74 8.46 -12.30
C LYS A 75 -14.64 7.25 -11.37
N VAL A 76 -14.60 7.47 -10.05
CA VAL A 76 -14.64 6.40 -9.05
C VAL A 76 -15.92 5.57 -9.18
N LEU A 77 -17.08 6.21 -9.37
CA LEU A 77 -18.34 5.49 -9.57
C LEU A 77 -18.32 4.68 -10.87
N GLU A 78 -17.88 5.29 -11.98
CA GLU A 78 -17.72 4.57 -13.25
C GLU A 78 -16.82 3.34 -13.10
N MET A 79 -15.69 3.48 -12.41
CA MET A 79 -14.76 2.37 -12.18
C MET A 79 -15.38 1.25 -11.33
N LEU A 80 -16.29 1.55 -10.41
CA LEU A 80 -16.94 0.56 -9.55
C LEU A 80 -18.10 -0.15 -10.24
N GLU A 81 -18.86 0.56 -11.07
CA GLU A 81 -20.06 0.06 -11.74
C GLU A 81 -19.78 -0.67 -13.06
N GLN A 82 -18.73 -0.27 -13.78
CA GLN A 82 -18.40 -0.85 -15.07
C GLN A 82 -17.65 -2.17 -14.89
N ASP A 83 -18.00 -3.18 -15.70
CA ASP A 83 -17.27 -4.44 -15.77
C ASP A 83 -16.04 -4.35 -16.67
N GLN A 84 -15.26 -3.28 -16.52
CA GLN A 84 -14.01 -3.05 -17.23
C GLN A 84 -12.83 -3.33 -16.30
N ASP A 85 -11.74 -3.83 -16.89
CA ASP A 85 -10.49 -4.05 -16.18
C ASP A 85 -9.85 -2.71 -15.80
N ILE A 86 -9.54 -2.57 -14.52
CA ILE A 86 -8.86 -1.40 -13.97
C ILE A 86 -7.37 -1.70 -13.92
N GLN A 87 -6.56 -0.83 -14.52
CA GLN A 87 -5.11 -0.92 -14.45
C GLN A 87 -4.60 -0.65 -13.04
N LEU A 88 -3.53 -1.34 -12.66
CA LEU A 88 -2.83 -1.08 -11.40
C LEU A 88 -2.33 0.38 -11.40
N PRO A 89 -2.63 1.18 -10.37
CA PRO A 89 -2.16 2.56 -10.29
C PRO A 89 -0.64 2.62 -10.11
N PRO A 90 -0.05 3.83 -10.15
CA PRO A 90 1.32 4.02 -9.67
C PRO A 90 1.48 3.55 -8.22
N LYS A 91 2.67 3.03 -7.91
CA LYS A 91 3.01 2.54 -6.57
C LYS A 91 2.80 3.67 -5.54
N PRO A 92 2.03 3.45 -4.47
CA PRO A 92 1.79 4.49 -3.47
C PRO A 92 3.09 4.79 -2.70
N TYR A 93 3.49 6.06 -2.65
CA TYR A 93 4.64 6.55 -1.90
C TYR A 93 4.19 7.30 -0.65
N LEU A 94 4.94 7.19 0.45
CA LEU A 94 4.69 7.96 1.67
C LEU A 94 4.90 9.47 1.46
N TYR A 95 5.73 9.84 0.48
CA TYR A 95 6.05 11.22 0.10
C TYR A 95 6.03 11.37 -1.43
N PRO A 96 5.65 12.54 -1.97
CA PRO A 96 5.78 12.79 -3.41
C PRO A 96 7.26 12.67 -3.81
N GLN A 97 7.57 11.80 -4.77
CA GLN A 97 8.87 11.79 -5.41
C GLN A 97 8.80 12.78 -6.59
N ASP A 98 9.65 13.80 -6.59
CA ASP A 98 9.84 14.65 -7.76
C ASP A 98 10.60 13.82 -8.79
N THR A 99 9.89 13.21 -9.73
CA THR A 99 10.51 12.46 -10.82
C THR A 99 11.09 13.44 -11.84
N THR A 100 12.30 13.96 -11.58
CA THR A 100 13.20 14.32 -12.67
C THR A 100 13.65 13.02 -13.31
N SER A 101 13.42 12.89 -14.61
CA SER A 101 13.84 11.76 -15.42
C SER A 101 15.34 11.52 -15.25
N GLU A 102 15.72 10.46 -14.53
CA GLU A 102 16.84 9.54 -14.77
C GLU A 102 17.18 8.77 -13.47
N GLU A 103 17.33 7.44 -13.64
CA GLU A 103 17.97 6.45 -12.75
C GLU A 103 17.16 5.87 -11.56
N GLU A 104 16.71 4.63 -11.75
CA GLU A 104 16.53 3.64 -10.68
C GLU A 104 17.89 3.37 -10.02
N GLU A 105 17.98 3.41 -8.69
CA GLU A 105 18.55 2.33 -7.85
C GLU A 105 18.64 2.76 -6.36
N VAL A 106 18.60 1.73 -5.49
CA VAL A 106 19.02 1.72 -4.08
C VAL A 106 18.01 2.21 -3.03
N ILE A 107 17.07 1.33 -2.63
CA ILE A 107 16.70 1.20 -1.21
C ILE A 107 16.55 -0.28 -0.85
N ASP A 108 17.64 -1.04 -1.00
CA ASP A 108 17.93 -2.17 -0.13
C ASP A 108 19.15 -1.74 0.69
N ASN A 109 18.97 -1.39 1.97
CA ASN A 109 19.99 -1.40 3.04
C ASN A 109 19.57 -0.53 4.25
N ILE A 110 18.42 -0.83 4.88
CA ILE A 110 18.25 -0.51 6.29
C ILE A 110 17.95 -1.79 7.05
N SER A 111 18.86 -2.75 6.94
CA SER A 111 19.10 -3.72 7.99
C SER A 111 20.59 -3.66 8.30
N SER A 112 20.91 -3.58 9.60
CA SER A 112 22.24 -3.70 10.19
C SER A 112 23.08 -2.42 10.29
N THR A 113 22.76 -1.55 11.27
CA THR A 113 23.80 -0.99 12.15
C THR A 113 23.24 -0.85 13.58
N SER A 114 23.25 -1.93 14.34
CA SER A 114 23.43 -1.83 15.79
C SER A 114 24.92 -1.58 16.02
N ASP A 115 25.27 -0.48 16.68
CA ASP A 115 26.32 -0.39 17.72
C ASP A 115 26.56 1.08 18.10
N ILE A 116 25.79 1.58 19.07
CA ILE A 116 26.22 2.73 19.88
C ILE A 116 27.13 2.18 20.98
N SER A 117 28.43 2.37 20.80
CA SER A 117 29.42 2.16 21.85
C SER A 117 29.51 3.43 22.71
N ILE A 118 28.97 3.37 23.92
CA ILE A 118 29.23 4.40 24.95
C ILE A 118 30.59 4.10 25.58
N SER A 119 31.58 4.95 25.32
CA SER A 119 32.83 5.01 26.07
C SER A 119 32.87 6.32 26.89
N GLU A 120 32.45 6.25 28.15
CA GLU A 120 32.83 7.28 29.13
C GLU A 120 34.08 6.82 29.88
N SER A 121 35.17 7.52 29.59
CA SER A 121 36.45 7.44 30.29
C SER A 121 36.31 8.06 31.69
N LYS A 122 36.91 7.38 32.66
CA LYS A 122 37.08 7.83 34.05
C LYS A 122 37.92 9.11 34.11
N GLU A 123 37.54 10.05 34.97
CA GLU A 123 38.49 11.00 35.56
C GLU A 123 38.31 11.03 37.09
N SER A 124 39.38 10.66 37.78
CA SER A 124 39.55 10.74 39.23
C SER A 124 39.96 12.15 39.63
N THR A 125 39.36 12.69 40.70
CA THR A 125 40.07 13.39 41.80
C THR A 125 39.19 13.35 43.04
#